data_AF-A0A2M9XPY2-F1
#
_entry.id   AF-A0A2M9XPY2-F1
#
_cell.length_a   1.000
_cell.length_b   1.000
_cell.length_c   1.000
_cell.angle_alpha   90.00
_cell.angle_beta   90.00
_cell.angle_gamma   90.00
#
_symmetry.space_group_name_H-M   'P 1'
#
loop_
_entity.id
_entity.type
_entity.pdbx_description
1 polymer ?
#
loop_
_entity_poly.entity_id
_entity_poly.type
_entity_poly.pdbx_seq_one_letter_code
_entity_poly.pdbx_strand_id
1 'polypeptide(L)' 'MMETHYISSPEIESVGYDADNGDLSIRFRDGSAKEFRNIPKETYVALMQSGSKMEFVQKRIETT' A
#
# COMPACT_ATOMS: atom_id res chain seq x y z
N MET A 1 -15.00 -2.37 -2.27
CA MET A 1 -15.08 -1.62 -1.00
C MET A 1 -13.69 -1.60 -0.41
N MET A 2 -13.20 -0.43 -0.01
CA MET A 2 -11.81 -0.30 0.40
C MET A 2 -11.57 -0.82 1.83
N GLU A 3 -10.71 -1.82 1.97
CA GLU A 3 -10.29 -2.39 3.26
C GLU A 3 -8.97 -1.76 3.70
N THR A 4 -8.96 -1.14 4.89
CA THR A 4 -7.77 -0.45 5.42
C THR A 4 -7.15 -1.20 6.59
N HIS A 5 -5.84 -1.45 6.50
CA HIS A 5 -5.06 -2.11 7.52
C HIS A 5 -3.99 -1.17 8.09
N TYR A 6 -4.07 -0.92 9.40
CA TYR A 6 -3.02 -0.24 10.13
C TYR A 6 -1.84 -1.17 10.33
N ILE A 7 -0.63 -0.67 10.08
CA ILE A 7 0.58 -1.48 10.09
C ILE A 7 1.64 -0.86 11.01
N SER A 8 2.37 -1.74 11.69
CA SER A 8 3.53 -1.33 12.48
C SER A 8 4.73 -1.14 11.55
N SER A 9 4.77 0.00 10.86
CA SER A 9 5.92 0.47 10.08
C SER A 9 6.37 1.84 10.62
N PRO A 10 7.68 2.16 10.59
CA PRO A 10 8.17 3.48 11.00
C PRO A 10 7.68 4.61 10.10
N GLU A 11 7.40 4.32 8.83
CA GLU A 11 7.06 5.33 7.82
C GLU A 11 5.60 5.24 7.36
N ILE A 12 5.02 4.04 7.37
CA ILE A 12 3.64 3.83 6.93
C ILE A 12 2.72 3.66 8.15
N GLU A 13 1.64 4.43 8.16
CA GLU A 13 0.58 4.35 9.17
C GLU A 13 -0.44 3.27 8.80
N SER A 14 -0.95 3.31 7.57
CA SER A 14 -1.95 2.36 7.08
C SER A 14 -1.87 2.13 5.57
N VAL A 15 -2.37 0.97 5.16
CA VAL A 15 -2.51 0.59 3.75
C VAL A 15 -3.95 0.19 3.51
N GLY A 16 -4.61 0.86 2.57
CA GLY A 16 -5.94 0.53 2.10
C GLY A 16 -5.94 -0.09 0.71
N TYR A 17 -6.79 -1.07 0.47
CA TYR A 17 -6.94 -1.69 -0.84
C TYR A 17 -8.41 -1.92 -1.18
N ASP A 18 -8.83 -1.48 -2.36
CA ASP A 18 -10.13 -1.80 -2.95
C ASP A 18 -9.96 -2.85 -4.04
N ALA A 19 -10.36 -4.09 -3.73
CA ALA A 19 -10.21 -5.21 -4.66
C ALA A 19 -11.15 -5.12 -5.88
N ASP A 20 -12.25 -4.35 -5.79
CA ASP A 20 -13.20 -4.20 -6.89
C ASP A 20 -12.63 -3.31 -8.00
N ASN A 21 -11.87 -2.28 -7.61
CA ASN A 21 -11.34 -1.25 -8.51
C ASN A 21 -9.81 -1.34 -8.70
N GLY A 22 -9.12 -2.12 -7.87
CA GLY A 22 -7.67 -2.17 -7.86
C GLY A 22 -7.03 -0.88 -7.35
N ASP A 23 -7.72 -0.14 -6.49
CA ASP A 23 -7.19 1.08 -5.87
C ASP A 23 -6.41 0.72 -4.61
N LEU A 24 -5.16 1.17 -4.53
CA LEU A 24 -4.29 1.04 -3.37
C LEU A 24 -4.03 2.42 -2.79
N SER A 25 -4.31 2.61 -1.52
CA SER A 25 -3.97 3.83 -0.77
C SER A 25 -2.93 3.51 0.29
N ILE A 26 -1.94 4.37 0.43
CA ILE A 26 -0.89 4.27 1.43
C ILE A 26 -0.85 5.58 2.20
N ARG A 27 -1.12 5.51 3.49
CA ARG A 27 -1.03 6.65 4.39
C ARG A 27 0.26 6.57 5.19
N PHE A 28 1.06 7.61 5.09
CA PHE A 28 2.33 7.72 5.78
C PHE A 28 2.17 8.43 7.12
N ARG A 29 3.10 8.20 8.04
CA ARG A 29 3.06 8.80 9.39
C ARG A 29 3.34 10.30 9.39
N ASP A 30 3.94 10.84 8.33
CA ASP A 30 4.11 12.29 8.15
C ASP A 30 2.79 12.99 7.77
N GLY A 31 1.71 12.23 7.60
CA GLY A 31 0.39 12.74 7.23
C GLY A 31 0.15 12.79 5.72
N SER A 32 1.16 12.47 4.91
CA SER A 32 1.00 12.33 3.46
C SER A 32 0.26 11.04 3.12
N ALA A 33 -0.37 11.01 1.94
CA ALA A 33 -0.98 9.81 1.39
C ALA A 33 -0.66 9.69 -0.11
N LYS A 34 -0.42 8.47 -0.57
CA LYS A 34 -0.27 8.13 -2.00
C LYS A 34 -1.37 7.15 -2.39
N GLU A 35 -1.97 7.39 -3.54
CA GLU A 35 -2.98 6.52 -4.12
C GLU A 35 -2.48 6.01 -5.47
N PHE A 36 -2.70 4.72 -5.70
CA PHE A 36 -2.30 4.02 -6.91
C PHE A 36 -3.52 3.27 -7.45
N ARG A 37 -3.68 3.27 -8.77
CA ARG A 37 -4.81 2.61 -9.44
C ARG A 37 -4.33 1.41 -10.24
N ASN A 38 -5.25 0.52 -10.58
CA ASN A 38 -4.98 -0.70 -11.36
C ASN A 38 -3.91 -1.60 -10.70
N ILE A 39 -3.85 -1.59 -9.36
CA ILE A 39 -2.95 -2.44 -8.61
C ILE A 39 -3.55 -3.85 -8.52
N PRO A 40 -2.88 -4.88 -9.04
CA PRO A 40 -3.33 -6.26 -8.91
C PRO A 40 -3.40 -6.66 -7.44
N LYS A 41 -4.39 -7.48 -7.08
CA LYS A 41 -4.56 -7.97 -5.71
C LYS A 41 -3.32 -8.68 -5.18
N GLU A 42 -2.60 -9.39 -6.05
CA GLU A 42 -1.35 -10.07 -5.72
C GLU A 42 -0.25 -9.09 -5.25
N THR A 43 -0.19 -7.89 -5.84
CA THR A 43 0.75 -6.84 -5.42
C THR A 43 0.41 -6.33 -4.01
N TYR A 44 -0.88 -6.16 -3.71
CA TYR A 44 -1.32 -5.81 -2.36
C TYR A 44 -0.98 -6.89 -1.34
N VAL A 45 -1.25 -8.17 -1.66
CA VAL A 45 -0.91 -9.29 -0.78
C VAL A 45 0.60 -9.35 -0.53
N ALA A 46 1.42 -9.20 -1.57
CA ALA A 46 2.86 -9.16 -1.46
C ALA A 46 3.36 -7.97 -0.62
N LEU A 47 2.76 -6.79 -0.75
CA LEU A 47 3.04 -5.63 0.09
C LEU A 47 2.76 -5.94 1.58
N MET A 48 1.61 -6.54 1.87
CA MET A 48 1.21 -6.85 3.25
C MET A 48 2.13 -7.91 3.89
N GLN A 49 2.60 -8.87 3.11
CA GLN A 49 3.52 -9.93 3.54
C GLN A 49 5.00 -9.49 3.56
N SER A 50 5.35 -8.37 2.92
CA SER A 50 6.72 -7.87 2.89
C SER A 50 7.23 -7.53 4.30
N GLY A 51 8.46 -7.97 4.58
CA GLY A 51 9.21 -7.60 5.78
C GLY A 51 9.62 -6.12 5.81
N SER A 52 9.75 -5.48 4.64
CA SER A 52 9.99 -4.04 4.49
C SER A 52 8.97 -3.44 3.52
N LYS A 53 7.93 -2.82 4.09
CA LYS A 53 6.79 -2.32 3.32
C LYS A 53 7.15 -1.10 2.48
N MET A 54 7.99 -0.21 3.00
CA MET A 54 8.46 0.96 2.26
C MET A 54 9.35 0.60 1.09
N GLU A 55 10.28 -0.33 1.27
CA GLU A 55 11.14 -0.80 0.19
C GLU A 55 10.30 -1.42 -0.95
N PHE A 56 9.27 -2.19 -0.60
CA PHE A 56 8.34 -2.76 -1.58
C PHE A 56 7.62 -1.66 -2.37
N VAL A 57 7.08 -0.64 -1.71
CA VAL A 57 6.39 0.48 -2.36
C VAL A 57 7.31 1.22 -3.32
N GLN A 58 8.51 1.60 -2.87
CA GLN A 58 9.49 2.32 -3.71
C GLN A 58 9.91 1.51 -4.92
N LYS A 59 10.18 0.21 -4.74
CA LYS A 59 10.71 -0.66 -5.79
C LYS A 59 9.66 -1.13 -6.78
N ARG A 60 8.43 -1.38 -6.32
CA ARG A 60 7.42 -2.12 -7.09
C ARG A 60 6.24 -1.27 -7.53
N ILE A 61 5.93 -0.20 -6.81
CA ILE A 61 4.72 0.60 -7.05
C ILE A 61 5.09 1.98 -7.62
N GLU A 62 6.14 2.64 -7.12
CA GLU A 62 6.54 3.96 -7.65
C GLU A 62 7.26 3.91 -9.01
N THR A 63 7.62 2.72 -9.51
CA THR A 63 8.32 2.56 -10.81
C THR A 63 7.37 2.17 -11.96
N THR A 64 6.07 2.05 -11.73
CA THR A 64 5.04 1.71 -12.74
C THR A 64 4.13 2.90 -12.98
#